data_AF-A0A2J6TPN4-F1
#
_entry.id   AF-A0A2J6TPN4-F1
#
_cell.length_a   1.000
_cell.length_b   1.000
_cell.length_c   1.000
_cell.angle_alpha   90.00
_cell.angle_beta   90.00
_cell.angle_gamma   90.00
#
_symmetry.space_group_name_H-M   'P 1'
#
loop_
_entity.id
_entity.type
_entity.pdbx_description
1 polymer ?
#
loop_
_entity_poly.entity_id
_entity_poly.type
_entity_poly.pdbx_seq_one_letter_code
_entity_poly.pdbx_strand_id
1 'polypeptide(L)'
;IQDFIRDCRDENICIYGFTLDIYGFAQEHCTIIDVVELGPATTHSWYNVPCEEFPDCHISWGWNYDGDFTVMTVVHVPTQEVAYFGYDHPNVGLPVVQYPDVGPYAVGWTGAPA
;
A
#
# COMPACT_ATOMS: atom_id res chain seq x y z
N ILE A 1 -3.96 -3.70 6.18
CA ILE A 1 -3.04 -4.59 5.45
C ILE A 1 -2.10 -5.24 6.45
N GLN A 2 -1.53 -6.38 6.09
CA GLN A 2 -0.53 -7.11 6.88
C GLN A 2 0.62 -7.57 5.98
N ASP A 3 1.77 -7.88 6.58
CA ASP A 3 2.95 -8.44 5.93
C ASP A 3 3.42 -7.65 4.70
N PHE A 4 3.35 -6.32 4.77
CA PHE A 4 3.67 -5.49 3.62
C PHE A 4 5.17 -5.47 3.31
N ILE A 5 5.52 -5.99 2.14
CA ILE A 5 6.87 -6.03 1.58
C ILE A 5 6.90 -5.26 0.28
N ARG A 6 7.96 -4.48 0.07
CA ARG A 6 8.28 -3.84 -1.19
C ARG A 6 9.68 -4.25 -1.64
N ASP A 7 9.76 -4.92 -2.78
CA ASP A 7 10.99 -5.40 -3.40
C ASP A 7 11.29 -4.59 -4.66
N CYS A 8 12.35 -3.79 -4.61
CA CYS A 8 12.86 -2.98 -5.72
C CYS A 8 14.31 -3.36 -6.03
N ARG A 9 14.63 -4.66 -6.08
CA ARG A 9 15.97 -5.14 -6.50
C ARG A 9 16.31 -4.76 -7.93
N ASP A 10 15.31 -4.64 -8.78
CA ASP A 10 15.45 -4.08 -10.12
C ASP A 10 15.25 -2.56 -10.04
N GLU A 11 16.08 -1.79 -10.73
CA GLU A 11 15.99 -0.33 -10.73
C GLU A 11 14.66 0.16 -11.31
N ASN A 12 14.14 -0.55 -12.32
CA ASN A 12 12.95 -0.17 -13.08
C ASN A 12 11.69 -0.93 -12.63
N ILE A 13 11.80 -1.84 -11.66
CA ILE A 13 10.67 -2.65 -11.19
C ILE A 13 10.62 -2.67 -9.66
N CYS A 14 9.46 -2.33 -9.12
CA CYS A 14 9.14 -2.56 -7.71
C CYS A 14 7.93 -3.49 -7.60
N ILE A 15 8.06 -4.56 -6.82
CA ILE A 15 6.99 -5.48 -6.48
C ILE A 15 6.50 -5.16 -5.07
N TYR A 16 5.20 -4.95 -4.93
CA TYR A 16 4.52 -4.66 -3.67
C TYR A 16 3.67 -5.88 -3.33
N GLY A 17 3.96 -6.52 -2.20
CA GLY A 17 3.25 -7.70 -1.71
C GLY A 17 2.70 -7.47 -0.32
N PHE A 18 1.42 -7.72 -0.09
CA PHE A 18 0.79 -7.58 1.24
C PHE A 18 -0.49 -8.42 1.32
N THR A 19 -1.00 -8.62 2.53
CA THR A 19 -2.30 -9.27 2.77
C THR A 19 -3.37 -8.22 3.06
N LEU A 20 -4.51 -8.37 2.39
CA LEU A 20 -5.72 -7.59 2.59
C LEU A 20 -6.62 -8.30 3.60
N ASP A 21 -7.09 -7.54 4.59
CA ASP A 21 -8.10 -7.97 5.55
C ASP A 21 -9.27 -6.97 5.47
N ILE A 22 -10.33 -7.40 4.77
CA ILE A 22 -11.51 -6.58 4.52
C ILE A 22 -12.68 -7.24 5.22
N TYR A 23 -13.42 -6.44 6.00
CA TYR A 23 -14.53 -6.94 6.79
C TYR A 23 -15.57 -7.65 5.91
N GLY A 24 -15.87 -8.91 6.23
CA GLY A 24 -16.83 -9.72 5.50
C GLY A 24 -16.26 -10.51 4.32
N PHE A 25 -14.95 -10.40 4.05
CA PHE A 25 -14.24 -11.17 3.04
C PHE A 25 -13.18 -12.07 3.70
N ALA A 26 -12.72 -13.08 2.97
CA ALA A 26 -11.53 -13.83 3.38
C ALA A 26 -10.30 -12.93 3.28
N GLN A 27 -9.25 -13.26 4.04
CA GLN A 27 -7.97 -12.60 3.84
C GLN A 27 -7.41 -13.02 2.48
N GLU A 28 -7.08 -12.03 1.66
CA GLU A 28 -6.56 -12.25 0.31
C GLU A 28 -5.16 -11.65 0.20
N HIS A 29 -4.28 -12.35 -0.53
CA HIS A 29 -2.98 -11.78 -0.87
C HIS A 29 -3.14 -10.70 -1.93
N CYS A 30 -2.17 -9.80 -2.01
CA CYS A 30 -2.15 -8.78 -3.02
C CYS A 30 -0.74 -8.50 -3.52
N THR A 31 -0.56 -8.67 -4.82
CA THR A 31 0.63 -8.31 -5.57
C THR A 31 0.32 -7.14 -6.50
N ILE A 32 1.19 -6.13 -6.49
CA ILE A 32 1.26 -5.07 -7.50
C ILE A 32 2.68 -5.01 -8.05
N ILE A 33 2.81 -4.97 -9.37
CA ILE A 33 4.08 -4.81 -10.07
C ILE A 33 4.11 -3.43 -10.71
N ASP A 34 4.98 -2.56 -10.20
CA ASP A 34 5.26 -1.25 -10.76
C ASP A 34 6.46 -1.35 -11.72
N VAL A 35 6.26 -1.01 -12.99
CA VAL A 35 7.30 -1.02 -14.02
C VAL A 35 7.40 0.38 -14.61
N VAL A 36 8.61 0.94 -14.62
CA VAL A 36 8.88 2.27 -15.20
C VAL A 36 9.84 2.19 -16.38
N GLU A 37 9.55 2.94 -17.44
CA GLU A 37 10.42 3.00 -18.61
C GLU A 37 11.68 3.85 -18.38
N LEU A 38 11.60 4.87 -17.52
CA LEU A 38 12.67 5.81 -17.26
C LEU A 38 12.75 6.17 -15.77
N GLY A 39 13.97 6.11 -15.23
CA GLY A 39 14.25 6.43 -13.82
C GLY A 39 13.93 5.27 -12.87
N PRO A 40 14.13 5.47 -11.56
CA PRO A 40 13.99 4.41 -10.57
C PRO A 40 12.54 4.25 -10.11
N ALA A 41 12.03 3.02 -10.14
CA ALA A 41 10.68 2.65 -9.67
C ALA A 41 10.46 3.00 -8.19
N THR A 42 11.54 3.08 -7.39
CA THR A 42 11.50 3.43 -5.96
C THR A 42 10.91 4.82 -5.66
N THR A 43 10.86 5.70 -6.66
CA THR A 43 10.30 7.06 -6.54
C THR A 43 9.07 7.30 -7.42
N HIS A 44 8.61 6.27 -8.14
CA HIS A 44 7.46 6.37 -9.01
C HIS A 44 6.16 6.34 -8.20
N SER A 45 5.16 7.09 -8.67
CA SER A 45 3.82 7.10 -8.10
C SER A 45 2.84 6.58 -9.13
N TRP A 46 1.90 5.75 -8.70
CA TRP A 46 0.89 5.12 -9.56
C TRP A 46 -0.46 5.07 -8.84
N TYR A 47 -1.53 4.91 -9.60
CA TYR A 47 -2.89 4.98 -9.08
C TYR A 47 -3.82 3.99 -9.75
N ASN A 48 -4.83 3.56 -9.00
CA ASN A 48 -5.92 2.72 -9.47
C ASN A 48 -5.48 1.42 -10.15
N VAL A 49 -4.42 0.79 -9.64
CA VAL A 49 -3.91 -0.49 -10.16
C VAL A 49 -4.65 -1.63 -9.46
N PRO A 50 -5.31 -2.55 -10.19
CA PRO A 50 -5.99 -3.68 -9.57
C PRO A 50 -4.96 -4.64 -8.99
N CYS A 51 -5.30 -5.18 -7.82
CA CYS A 51 -4.58 -6.28 -7.21
C CYS A 51 -4.65 -7.55 -8.08
N GLU A 52 -3.53 -8.27 -8.23
CA GLU A 52 -3.48 -9.46 -9.10
C GLU A 52 -4.42 -10.58 -8.62
N GLU A 53 -4.40 -10.89 -7.32
CA GLU A 53 -5.14 -11.99 -6.73
C GLU A 53 -6.58 -11.58 -6.35
N PHE A 54 -6.81 -10.29 -6.09
CA PHE A 54 -8.13 -9.78 -5.72
C PHE A 54 -8.53 -8.52 -6.52
N PRO A 55 -8.92 -8.64 -7.81
CA PRO A 55 -9.11 -7.52 -8.73
C PRO A 55 -10.15 -6.47 -8.33
N ASP A 56 -11.06 -6.81 -7.42
CA ASP A 56 -12.04 -5.85 -6.85
C ASP A 56 -11.37 -4.83 -5.92
N CYS A 57 -10.14 -5.09 -5.47
CA CYS A 57 -9.30 -4.16 -4.72
C CYS A 57 -8.32 -3.44 -5.63
N HIS A 58 -8.45 -2.12 -5.67
CA HIS A 58 -7.58 -1.23 -6.41
C HIS A 58 -6.66 -0.48 -5.45
N ILE A 59 -5.38 -0.43 -5.82
CA ILE A 59 -4.31 0.12 -5.00
C ILE A 59 -3.76 1.38 -5.69
N SER A 60 -3.33 2.33 -4.89
CA SER A 60 -2.58 3.50 -5.36
C SER A 60 -1.40 3.74 -4.43
N TRP A 61 -0.30 4.24 -4.97
CA TRP A 61 0.94 4.56 -4.25
C TRP A 61 1.39 5.96 -4.61
N GLY A 62 1.36 6.86 -3.63
CA GLY A 62 1.84 8.23 -3.77
C GLY A 62 3.16 8.42 -3.03
N TRP A 63 4.18 8.93 -3.71
CA TRP A 63 5.47 9.27 -3.13
C TRP A 63 5.64 10.79 -2.99
N ASN A 64 6.06 11.24 -1.81
CA ASN A 64 6.44 12.64 -1.58
C ASN A 64 7.93 12.71 -1.25
N TYR A 65 8.71 13.28 -2.19
CA TYR A 65 10.16 13.41 -2.05
C TYR A 65 10.55 14.42 -0.94
N ASP A 66 9.93 15.60 -0.92
CA ASP A 66 10.30 16.68 0.01
C ASP A 66 10.00 16.33 1.47
N GLY A 67 8.93 15.56 1.69
CA GLY A 67 8.50 15.10 3.01
C GLY A 67 9.06 13.72 3.40
N ASP A 68 9.70 13.01 2.48
CA ASP A 68 10.23 11.64 2.68
C ASP A 68 9.17 10.66 3.23
N PHE A 69 7.98 10.66 2.64
CA PHE A 69 6.89 9.76 3.02
C PHE A 69 6.08 9.29 1.82
N THR A 70 5.37 8.19 1.98
CA THR A 70 4.44 7.65 0.99
C THR A 70 3.07 7.38 1.60
N VAL A 71 2.04 7.41 0.76
CA VAL A 71 0.68 7.02 1.11
C VAL A 71 0.21 5.96 0.14
N MET A 72 -0.14 4.79 0.68
CA MET A 72 -0.87 3.76 -0.05
C MET A 72 -2.38 3.93 0.19
N THR A 73 -3.15 3.92 -0.88
CA THR A 73 -4.62 3.90 -0.81
C THR A 73 -5.12 2.55 -1.31
N VAL A 74 -6.02 1.94 -0.55
CA VAL A 74 -6.71 0.70 -0.92
C VAL A 74 -8.19 1.02 -1.08
N VAL A 75 -8.76 0.68 -2.25
CA VAL A 75 -10.17 0.87 -2.56
C VAL A 75 -10.78 -0.47 -2.91
N HIS A 76 -11.75 -0.94 -2.14
CA HIS A 76 -12.58 -2.08 -2.54
C HIS A 76 -13.76 -1.54 -3.37
N VAL A 77 -13.69 -1.72 -4.69
CA VAL A 77 -14.59 -1.09 -5.66
C VAL A 77 -16.06 -1.47 -5.45
N PRO A 78 -16.42 -2.74 -5.17
CA PRO A 78 -17.84 -3.10 -4.98
C PRO A 78 -18.51 -2.41 -3.80
N THR A 79 -17.83 -2.28 -2.67
CA THR A 79 -18.38 -1.67 -1.43
C THR A 79 -18.02 -0.20 -1.28
N GLN A 80 -17.14 0.34 -2.13
CA GLN A 80 -16.60 1.70 -2.04
C GLN A 80 -15.90 1.97 -0.70
N GLU A 81 -15.40 0.92 -0.05
CA GLU A 81 -14.59 1.05 1.17
C GLU A 81 -13.18 1.51 0.80
N VAL A 82 -12.67 2.48 1.58
CA VAL A 82 -11.36 3.08 1.34
C VAL A 82 -10.54 3.06 2.62
N ALA A 83 -9.29 2.66 2.50
CA ALA A 83 -8.30 2.71 3.58
C ALA A 83 -7.02 3.39 3.09
N TYR A 84 -6.36 4.12 4.00
CA TYR A 84 -5.12 4.84 3.75
C TYR A 84 -4.04 4.37 4.72
N PHE A 85 -2.84 4.13 4.20
CA PHE A 85 -1.68 3.70 4.96
C PHE A 85 -0.50 4.61 4.62
N GLY A 86 0.02 5.32 5.63
CA GLY A 86 1.17 6.21 5.47
C GLY A 86 2.45 5.56 6.00
N TYR A 87 3.55 5.74 5.29
CA TYR A 87 4.87 5.26 5.72
C TYR A 87 5.91 6.36 5.55
N ASP A 88 6.67 6.62 6.62
CA ASP A 88 7.82 7.51 6.59
C ASP A 88 9.06 6.75 6.10
N HIS A 89 9.97 7.45 5.42
CA HIS A 89 11.25 6.91 4.94
C HIS A 89 11.12 5.59 4.14
N PRO A 90 10.21 5.47 3.15
CA PRO A 90 9.89 4.19 2.49
C PRO A 90 11.04 3.57 1.70
N ASN A 91 12.09 4.34 1.43
CA ASN A 91 13.29 3.88 0.72
C ASN A 91 14.41 3.40 1.68
N VAL A 92 14.25 3.55 3.00
CA VAL A 92 15.20 3.01 3.98
C VAL A 92 15.07 1.48 4.04
N GLY A 93 16.20 0.78 3.89
CA GLY A 93 16.23 -0.69 3.91
C GLY A 93 16.11 -1.35 2.54
N LEU A 94 16.05 -0.57 1.44
CA LEU A 94 16.17 -1.09 0.08
C LEU A 94 17.40 -2.02 -0.07
N PRO A 95 17.34 -3.04 -0.96
CA PRO A 95 16.36 -3.19 -2.03
C PRO A 95 15.05 -3.88 -1.63
N VAL A 96 14.96 -4.49 -0.44
CA VAL A 96 13.72 -5.14 0.05
C VAL A 96 13.36 -4.56 1.41
N VAL A 97 12.24 -3.85 1.45
CA VAL A 97 11.74 -3.19 2.65
C VAL A 97 10.52 -3.95 3.15
N GLN A 98 10.50 -4.25 4.44
CA GLN A 98 9.31 -4.75 5.12
C GLN A 98 8.76 -3.63 6.01
N TYR A 99 7.48 -3.33 5.85
CA TYR A 99 6.79 -2.33 6.63
C TYR A 99 6.10 -3.01 7.82
N PRO A 100 6.11 -2.36 9.00
CA PRO A 100 5.41 -2.89 10.15
C PRO A 100 3.90 -2.91 9.91
N ASP A 101 3.22 -3.89 10.50
CA ASP A 101 1.76 -4.00 10.53
C ASP A 101 1.13 -3.01 11.50
N VAL A 102 1.37 -1.74 11.25
CA VAL A 102 0.78 -0.62 11.96
C VAL A 102 -0.31 -0.03 11.08
N GLY A 103 -1.56 -0.39 11.38
CA GLY A 103 -2.70 0.35 10.86
C GLY A 103 -2.70 1.78 11.41
N PRO A 104 -3.49 2.69 10.82
CA PRO A 104 -3.82 3.92 11.52
C PRO A 104 -4.36 3.54 12.89
N TYR A 105 -3.91 4.20 13.96
CA TYR A 105 -4.66 4.20 15.21
C TYR A 105 -6.05 4.70 14.83
N ALA A 106 -6.99 3.77 14.62
CA ALA A 106 -8.37 4.15 14.42
C ALA A 106 -8.70 4.93 15.68
N VAL A 107 -8.91 6.23 15.54
CA VAL A 107 -9.63 7.02 16.54
C VAL A 107 -11.03 6.44 16.54
N GLY A 108 -11.18 5.29 17.19
CA GLY A 108 -12.46 4.72 17.52
C GLY A 108 -13.21 5.83 18.23
N TRP A 109 -14.35 6.23 17.66
CA TRP A 109 -15.25 7.14 18.32
C TRP A 109 -15.57 6.55 19.69
N THR A 110 -14.85 6.98 20.72
CA THR A 110 -15.19 6.66 22.10
C THR A 110 -16.41 7.50 22.40
N GLY A 111 -17.58 6.94 22.06
CA GLY A 111 -18.87 7.55 22.40
C GLY A 111 -18.79 8.02 23.85
N ALA A 112 -18.74 9.33 24.03
CA ALA A 112 -18.85 9.91 25.36
C ALA A 112 -20.25 9.51 25.87
N PRO A 113 -20.36 8.84 27.02
CA PRO A 113 -21.67 8.58 27.60
C PRO A 113 -22.34 9.91 27.94
N ALA A 114 -23.65 9.94 27.73
CA ALA A 114 -24.55 11.04 28.07
C ALA A 114 -24.56 11.38 29.56
#